data_AF-L0KCR1-F1
#
_entry.id   AF-L0KCR1-F1
#
_cell.length_a   1.000
_cell.length_b   1.000
_cell.length_c   1.000
_cell.angle_alpha   90.00
_cell.angle_beta   90.00
_cell.angle_gamma   90.00
#
_symmetry.space_group_name_H-M   'P 1'
#
loop_
_entity.id
_entity.type
_entity.pdbx_description
1 polymer ?
#
loop_
_entity_poly.entity_id
_entity_poly.type
_entity_poly.pdbx_seq_one_letter_code
_entity_poly.pdbx_strand_id
1 'polypeptide(L)'
;MRINSQLQYNQFKIEQAQNKINKQNQDRLKEVCEDFESIFLGMMFKQMKDAGFKSKLLDTGIKGKIFKDMYYDKLAKEAAQKSNLGIAEAAYRQLNK
;
A
#
# COMPACT_ATOMS: atom_id res chain seq x y z
N MET A 1 -17.02 -31.85 39.72
CA MET A 1 -15.75 -31.48 39.03
C MET A 1 -15.86 -31.38 37.50
N ARG A 2 -16.71 -32.16 36.80
CA ARG A 2 -16.80 -32.18 35.31
C ARG A 2 -17.29 -30.88 34.63
N ILE A 3 -18.04 -30.03 35.32
CA ILE A 3 -18.57 -28.78 34.75
C ILE A 3 -17.45 -27.76 34.52
N ASN A 4 -16.45 -27.74 35.40
CA ASN A 4 -15.35 -26.77 35.34
C ASN A 4 -14.39 -27.03 34.16
N SER A 5 -14.20 -28.30 33.79
CA SER A 5 -13.39 -28.68 32.62
C SER A 5 -14.08 -28.36 31.29
N GLN A 6 -15.41 -28.49 31.21
CA GLN A 6 -16.16 -28.11 30.00
C GLN A 6 -16.17 -26.58 29.82
N LEU A 7 -16.28 -25.83 30.91
CA LEU A 7 -16.18 -24.38 30.91
C LEU A 7 -14.79 -23.91 30.46
N GLN A 8 -13.70 -24.49 30.99
CA GLN A 8 -12.34 -24.21 30.51
C GLN A 8 -12.17 -24.51 29.02
N TYR A 9 -12.70 -25.63 28.54
CA TYR A 9 -12.62 -25.98 27.13
C TYR A 9 -13.33 -24.98 26.21
N ASN A 10 -14.52 -24.52 26.63
CA ASN A 10 -15.27 -23.53 25.87
C ASN A 10 -14.58 -22.16 25.88
N GLN A 11 -13.98 -21.74 27.01
CA GLN A 11 -13.21 -20.50 27.08
C GLN A 11 -11.98 -20.55 26.16
N PHE A 12 -11.24 -21.66 26.16
CA PHE A 12 -10.12 -21.85 25.24
C PHE A 12 -10.55 -21.76 23.77
N LYS A 13 -11.68 -22.37 23.40
CA LYS A 13 -12.21 -22.26 22.04
C LYS A 13 -12.61 -20.82 21.65
N ILE A 14 -13.19 -20.07 22.58
CA ILE A 14 -13.57 -18.67 22.37
C ILE A 14 -12.31 -17.80 22.17
N GLU A 15 -11.27 -18.00 22.98
CA GLU A 15 -10.00 -17.28 22.85
C GLU A 15 -9.31 -17.55 21.51
N GLN A 16 -9.30 -18.82 21.07
CA GLN A 16 -8.76 -19.19 19.76
C GLN A 16 -9.56 -18.58 18.59
N ALA A 17 -10.89 -18.51 18.73
CA ALA A 17 -11.74 -17.86 17.74
C ALA A 17 -11.47 -16.34 17.69
N GLN A 18 -11.35 -15.68 18.85
CA GLN A 18 -11.02 -14.26 18.95
C GLN A 18 -9.62 -13.95 18.36
N ASN A 19 -8.61 -14.76 18.68
CA ASN A 19 -7.27 -14.61 18.12
C ASN A 19 -7.25 -14.74 16.60
N LYS A 20 -8.02 -15.68 16.04
CA LYS A 20 -8.15 -15.86 14.60
C LYS A 20 -8.81 -14.63 13.95
N ILE A 21 -9.86 -14.09 14.56
CA ILE A 21 -10.55 -12.88 14.08
C ILE A 21 -9.60 -11.67 14.13
N ASN A 22 -8.87 -11.49 15.23
CA ASN A 22 -7.92 -10.40 15.38
C ASN A 22 -6.81 -10.47 14.33
N LYS A 23 -6.26 -11.66 14.09
CA LYS A 23 -5.25 -11.86 13.03
C LYS A 23 -5.81 -11.53 11.65
N GLN A 24 -7.01 -12.02 11.33
CA GLN A 24 -7.66 -11.73 10.05
C GLN A 24 -7.91 -10.22 9.86
N ASN A 25 -8.27 -9.50 10.92
CA ASN A 25 -8.45 -8.05 10.87
C ASN A 25 -7.12 -7.33 10.66
N GLN A 26 -6.04 -7.79 11.28
CA GLN A 26 -4.69 -7.24 11.07
C GLN A 26 -4.19 -7.46 9.65
N ASP A 27 -4.40 -8.65 9.09
CA ASP A 27 -4.04 -8.97 7.71
C ASP A 27 -4.81 -8.08 6.72
N ARG A 28 -6.12 -7.89 6.95
CA ARG A 28 -6.96 -6.98 6.14
C ARG A 28 -6.55 -5.52 6.27
N LEU A 29 -6.21 -5.06 7.48
CA LEU A 29 -5.74 -3.69 7.69
C LEU A 29 -4.45 -3.43 6.92
N LYS A 30 -3.55 -4.42 6.90
CA LYS A 30 -2.30 -4.35 6.13
C LYS A 30 -2.57 -4.26 4.63
N GLU A 31 -3.43 -5.12 4.10
CA GLU A 31 -3.83 -5.11 2.67
C GLU A 31 -4.42 -3.75 2.26
N VAL A 32 -5.33 -3.19 3.07
CA VAL A 32 -5.91 -1.86 2.82
C VAL A 32 -4.83 -0.75 2.82
N CYS A 33 -3.82 -0.85 3.69
CA CYS A 33 -2.72 0.11 3.71
C CYS A 33 -1.83 0.01 2.46
N GLU A 34 -1.59 -1.21 1.97
CA GLU A 34 -0.82 -1.47 0.73
C GLU A 34 -1.58 -0.95 -0.51
N ASP A 35 -2.89 -1.14 -0.56
CA ASP A 35 -3.77 -0.58 -1.60
C ASP A 35 -3.74 0.95 -1.58
N PHE A 36 -3.80 1.55 -0.38
CA PHE A 36 -3.70 3.00 -0.23
C PHE A 36 -2.35 3.54 -0.73
N GLU A 37 -1.23 2.91 -0.37
CA GLU A 37 0.10 3.31 -0.87
C GLU A 37 0.15 3.24 -2.40
N SER A 38 -0.44 2.21 -3.00
CA SER A 38 -0.51 2.06 -4.46
C SER A 38 -1.28 3.20 -5.14
N ILE A 39 -2.44 3.58 -4.59
CA ILE A 39 -3.22 4.72 -5.10
C ILE A 39 -2.43 6.03 -4.93
N PHE A 40 -1.83 6.24 -3.76
CA PHE A 40 -1.06 7.44 -3.45
C PHE A 40 0.17 7.59 -4.36
N LEU A 41 0.90 6.50 -4.61
CA LEU A 41 1.99 6.46 -5.58
C LEU A 41 1.51 6.85 -6.98
N GLY A 42 0.37 6.31 -7.42
CA GLY A 42 -0.25 6.69 -8.70
C GLY A 42 -0.54 8.19 -8.78
N MET A 43 -1.05 8.78 -7.69
CA MET A 43 -1.27 10.23 -7.59
C MET A 43 0.06 11.00 -7.65
N MET A 44 1.09 10.57 -6.93
CA MET A 44 2.41 11.20 -6.96
C MET A 44 3.03 11.18 -8.35
N PHE A 45 3.04 10.03 -9.04
CA PHE A 45 3.59 9.93 -10.40
C PHE A 45 2.84 10.83 -11.38
N LYS A 46 1.52 10.93 -11.26
CA LYS A 46 0.71 11.83 -12.07
C LYS A 46 1.12 13.29 -11.84
N GLN A 47 1.28 13.70 -10.57
CA GLN A 47 1.75 15.05 -10.25
C GLN A 47 3.18 15.30 -10.71
N MET A 48 4.09 14.34 -10.62
CA MET A 48 5.46 14.47 -11.13
C MET A 48 5.51 14.62 -12.66
N LYS A 49 4.62 13.91 -13.37
CA LYS A 49 4.44 14.06 -14.81
C LYS A 49 3.90 15.45 -15.16
N ASP A 50 2.87 15.91 -14.45
CA ASP A 50 2.24 17.21 -14.68
C ASP A 50 3.18 18.38 -14.31
N ALA A 51 3.99 18.22 -13.26
CA ALA A 51 5.03 19.16 -12.82
C ALA A 51 6.30 19.13 -13.70
N GLY A 52 6.35 18.28 -14.72
CA GLY A 52 7.54 18.02 -15.52
C GLY A 52 8.23 19.27 -16.04
N PHE A 53 9.57 19.22 -16.09
CA PHE A 53 10.44 20.31 -16.54
C PHE A 53 9.98 20.82 -17.92
N LYS A 54 9.46 22.05 -17.98
CA LYS A 54 9.25 22.81 -19.22
C LYS A 54 10.60 23.35 -19.70
N SER A 55 11.45 22.44 -20.17
CA SER A 55 12.72 22.78 -20.80
C SER A 55 12.47 23.03 -22.30
N LYS A 56 12.94 24.18 -22.81
CA LYS A 56 12.94 24.53 -24.24
C LYS A 56 13.58 23.45 -25.13
N LEU A 57 14.48 22.64 -24.57
CA LEU A 57 15.18 21.55 -25.27
C LEU A 57 14.30 20.29 -25.44
N LEU A 58 13.35 20.06 -24.54
CA LEU A 58 12.37 18.97 -24.61
C LEU A 58 11.06 19.40 -25.28
N ASP A 59 10.95 20.67 -25.67
CA ASP A 59 9.79 21.27 -26.32
C ASP A 59 9.86 21.16 -27.86
N THR A 60 10.54 20.13 -28.38
CA THR A 60 10.78 19.88 -29.81
C THR A 60 9.54 19.35 -30.56
N GLY A 61 8.34 19.69 -30.10
CA GLY A 61 7.06 19.24 -30.66
C GLY A 61 6.70 17.79 -30.29
N ILE A 62 5.94 17.11 -31.16
CA ILE A 62 5.33 15.80 -30.89
C ILE A 62 6.36 14.74 -30.46
N LYS A 63 7.57 14.77 -31.03
CA LYS A 63 8.66 13.81 -30.72
C LYS A 63 9.16 13.94 -29.28
N GLY A 64 9.34 15.17 -28.79
CA GLY A 64 9.75 15.44 -27.41
C GLY A 64 8.68 14.99 -26.40
N LYS A 65 7.40 15.15 -26.75
CA LYS A 65 6.27 14.71 -25.92
C LYS A 65 6.24 13.18 -25.77
N ILE A 66 6.37 12.44 -26.88
CA ILE A 66 6.39 10.96 -26.87
C ILE A 66 7.58 10.43 -26.07
N PHE A 67 8.78 10.99 -26.25
CA PHE A 67 9.95 10.57 -25.47
C PHE A 67 9.79 10.83 -23.98
N LYS A 68 9.21 11.99 -23.62
CA LYS A 68 8.94 12.37 -22.23
C LYS A 68 7.93 11.44 -21.57
N ASP A 69 6.84 11.12 -22.27
CA ASP A 69 5.85 10.15 -21.79
C ASP A 69 6.50 8.78 -21.54
N MET A 70 7.30 8.28 -22.50
CA MET A 70 8.01 7.00 -22.37
C MET A 70 9.04 6.99 -21.23
N TYR A 71 9.74 8.12 -21.00
CA TYR A 71 10.68 8.29 -19.90
C TYR A 71 9.97 8.25 -18.55
N TYR A 72 8.88 9.02 -18.39
CA TYR A 72 8.09 9.01 -17.16
C TYR A 72 7.45 7.66 -16.90
N ASP A 73 6.97 6.96 -17.93
CA ASP A 73 6.42 5.61 -17.80
C ASP A 73 7.47 4.61 -17.31
N LYS A 74 8.71 4.70 -17.83
CA LYS A 74 9.84 3.87 -17.36
C LYS A 74 10.24 4.19 -15.94
N LEU A 75 10.38 5.47 -15.61
CA LEU A 75 10.72 5.92 -14.26
C LEU A 75 9.65 5.50 -13.25
N ALA A 76 8.37 5.68 -13.59
CA ALA A 76 7.25 5.27 -12.75
C ALA A 76 7.21 3.75 -12.55
N LYS A 77 7.48 2.97 -13.61
CA LYS A 77 7.53 1.51 -13.53
C LYS A 77 8.71 1.01 -12.68
N GLU A 78 9.90 1.59 -12.84
CA GLU A 78 11.06 1.24 -12.02
C GLU A 78 10.88 1.64 -10.56
N ALA A 79 10.31 2.82 -10.32
CA ALA A 79 10.00 3.29 -8.98
C ALA A 79 8.93 2.39 -8.36
N ALA A 80 7.80 2.12 -9.00
CA ALA A 80 6.76 1.22 -8.48
C ALA A 80 7.25 -0.21 -8.18
N GLN A 81 8.18 -0.74 -8.98
CA GLN A 81 8.78 -2.07 -8.75
C GLN A 81 9.75 -2.11 -7.56
N LYS A 82 10.37 -0.98 -7.21
CA LYS A 82 11.36 -0.87 -6.12
C LYS A 82 10.84 -0.15 -4.89
N SER A 83 9.74 0.59 -5.00
CA SER A 83 9.25 1.48 -3.97
C SER A 83 8.32 0.70 -3.04
N ASN A 84 8.88 0.24 -1.93
CA ASN A 84 8.16 0.25 -0.67
C ASN A 84 8.56 1.57 0.00
N LEU A 85 7.76 2.63 -0.19
CA LEU A 85 8.05 3.92 0.44
C LEU A 85 7.80 3.88 1.95
N GLY A 86 7.25 2.78 2.46
CA GLY A 86 6.92 2.58 3.86
C GLY A 86 5.70 3.37 4.30
N ILE A 87 4.89 3.85 3.35
CA ILE A 87 3.66 4.62 3.63
C ILE A 87 2.60 3.68 4.19
N ALA A 88 2.39 2.52 3.57
CA ALA A 88 1.49 1.49 4.07
C ALA A 88 1.87 1.06 5.49
N GLU A 89 3.17 0.85 5.71
CA GLU A 89 3.71 0.44 7.00
C GLU A 89 3.58 1.55 8.08
N ALA A 90 3.78 2.82 7.71
CA ALA A 90 3.53 3.96 8.60
C ALA A 90 2.04 4.09 8.96
N ALA A 91 1.15 3.96 7.97
CA ALA A 91 -0.30 3.98 8.16
C ALA A 91 -0.77 2.82 9.03
N TYR A 92 -0.29 1.60 8.76
CA TYR A 92 -0.58 0.41 9.54
C TYR A 92 -0.19 0.58 11.01
N ARG A 93 1.04 1.06 11.29
CA ARG A 93 1.47 1.35 12.66
C ARG A 93 0.62 2.40 13.37
N GLN A 94 0.04 3.34 12.64
CA GLN A 94 -0.77 4.40 13.23
C GLN A 94 -2.21 3.94 13.51
N LEU A 95 -2.73 3.02 12.70
CA LEU A 95 -4.07 2.45 12.84
C LEU A 95 -4.12 1.22 13.75
N ASN A 96 -2.99 0.54 13.96
CA ASN A 96 -2.85 -0.63 14.83
C ASN A 96 -2.28 -0.28 16.22
N LYS A 97 -2.19 1.02 16.55
CA LYS A 97 -2.00 1.53 17.92
C LYS A 97 -3.35 1.64 18.62
#